data_AF-A0A8T3X5G1-F1
#
_entry.id   AF-A0A8T3X5G1-F1
#
_cell.length_a   1.000
_cell.length_b   1.000
_cell.length_c   1.000
_cell.angle_alpha   90.00
_cell.angle_beta   90.00
_cell.angle_gamma   90.00
#
_symmetry.space_group_name_H-M   'P 1'
#
loop_
_entity.id
_entity.type
_entity.pdbx_description
1 polymer ?
#
loop_
_entity_poly.entity_id
_entity_poly.type
_entity_poly.pdbx_seq_one_letter_code
_entity_poly.pdbx_strand_id
1 'polypeptide(L)'
;MAILVFVSITTVIFGIASLMLISRARNRLSEGSIKRYLDNFAICLSFIVIFSVWQTTRSIIGVSIDIKGLSTYPEYIFIIFAYVAFIVASFRVLKISEEFGFKEDGRRIGQIIKEKQSSSRTIKPGKKPKKI
;
A
#
# COMPACT_ATOMS: atom_id res chain seq x y z
N MET A 1 -17.70 17.73 -24.40
CA MET A 1 -18.19 17.87 -23.01
C MET A 1 -18.77 16.58 -22.43
N ALA A 2 -19.72 15.90 -23.09
CA ALA A 2 -20.35 14.69 -22.55
C ALA A 2 -19.38 13.57 -22.12
N ILE A 3 -18.33 13.30 -22.91
CA ILE A 3 -17.32 12.27 -22.58
C ILE A 3 -16.55 12.60 -21.29
N LEU A 4 -16.14 13.86 -21.10
CA LEU A 4 -15.42 14.29 -19.90
C LEU A 4 -16.29 14.18 -18.65
N VAL A 5 -17.55 14.58 -18.76
CA VAL A 5 -18.54 14.43 -17.68
C VAL A 5 -18.73 12.96 -17.35
N PHE A 6 -18.90 12.09 -18.34
CA PHE A 6 -19.05 10.64 -18.13
C PHE A 6 -17.82 10.01 -17.45
N VAL A 7 -16.61 10.33 -17.92
CA VAL A 7 -15.35 9.86 -17.31
C VAL A 7 -15.23 10.34 -15.86
N SER A 8 -15.56 11.61 -15.59
CA SER A 8 -15.49 12.19 -14.24
C SER A 8 -16.45 11.51 -13.26
N ILE A 9 -17.72 11.34 -13.65
CA ILE A 9 -18.74 10.63 -12.85
C ILE A 9 -18.31 9.18 -12.59
N THR A 10 -17.83 8.49 -13.62
CA THR A 10 -17.38 7.09 -13.51
C THR A 10 -16.21 6.98 -12.54
N THR A 11 -15.25 7.90 -12.61
CA THR A 11 -14.10 7.97 -11.69
C THR A 11 -14.55 8.16 -10.24
N VAL A 12 -15.52 9.04 -9.99
CA VAL A 12 -16.09 9.24 -8.65
C VAL A 12 -16.74 7.95 -8.12
N ILE A 13 -17.53 7.27 -8.94
CA ILE A 13 -18.20 6.00 -8.56
C ILE A 13 -17.17 4.95 -8.17
N PHE A 14 -16.15 4.72 -9.02
CA PHE A 14 -15.08 3.76 -8.72
C PHE A 14 -14.26 4.15 -7.50
N GLY A 15 -14.02 5.44 -7.28
CA GLY A 15 -13.33 5.95 -6.11
C GLY A 15 -14.10 5.66 -4.81
N ILE A 16 -15.40 5.95 -4.78
CA ILE A 16 -16.27 5.65 -3.63
C ILE A 16 -16.35 4.13 -3.40
N ALA A 17 -16.56 3.35 -4.45
CA ALA A 17 -16.59 1.88 -4.36
C ALA A 17 -15.29 1.32 -3.78
N SER A 18 -14.14 1.86 -4.20
CA SER A 18 -12.82 1.48 -3.69
C SER A 18 -12.67 1.80 -2.20
N LEU A 19 -13.13 2.97 -1.74
CA LEU A 19 -13.16 3.31 -0.31
C LEU A 19 -14.01 2.33 0.51
N MET A 20 -15.18 1.94 -0.01
CA MET A 20 -16.04 0.95 0.66
C MET A 20 -15.35 -0.41 0.77
N LEU A 21 -14.68 -0.87 -0.29
CA LEU A 21 -13.94 -2.12 -0.29
C LEU A 21 -12.76 -2.09 0.70
N ILE A 22 -12.01 -0.99 0.75
CA ILE A 22 -10.91 -0.81 1.70
C ILE A 22 -11.43 -0.81 3.14
N SER A 23 -12.52 -0.10 3.40
CA SER A 23 -13.14 -0.09 4.74
C SER A 23 -13.57 -1.50 5.16
N ARG A 24 -14.16 -2.27 4.25
CA ARG A 24 -14.53 -3.67 4.49
C ARG A 24 -13.32 -4.58 4.69
N ALA A 25 -12.25 -4.39 3.91
CA ALA A 25 -11.01 -5.14 4.04
C ALA A 25 -10.33 -4.84 5.38
N ARG A 26 -10.28 -3.57 5.79
CA ARG A 26 -9.74 -3.12 7.07
C ARG A 26 -10.42 -3.80 8.25
N ASN A 27 -11.76 -3.89 8.23
CA ASN A 27 -12.52 -4.51 9.32
C ASN A 27 -12.28 -6.03 9.43
N ARG A 28 -11.71 -6.67 8.41
CA ARG A 28 -11.35 -8.10 8.42
C ARG A 28 -9.92 -8.38 8.82
N LEU A 29 -9.09 -7.35 8.95
CA LEU A 29 -7.69 -7.49 9.30
C LEU A 29 -7.48 -7.32 10.80
N SER A 30 -6.66 -8.19 11.37
CA SER A 30 -6.17 -8.06 12.74
C SER A 30 -5.29 -6.81 12.88
N GLU A 31 -5.13 -6.35 14.11
CA GLU A 31 -4.27 -5.20 14.40
C GLU A 31 -2.82 -5.53 14.04
N GLY A 32 -2.26 -4.79 13.08
CA GLY A 32 -0.93 -5.05 12.54
C GLY A 32 -0.48 -4.01 11.53
N SER A 33 0.70 -4.23 10.95
CA SER A 33 1.32 -3.35 9.94
C SER A 33 0.42 -3.16 8.70
N ILE A 34 -0.29 -4.21 8.27
CA ILE A 34 -1.22 -4.17 7.13
C ILE A 34 -2.45 -3.29 7.38
N LYS A 35 -3.09 -3.40 8.56
CA LYS A 35 -4.26 -2.57 8.92
C LYS A 35 -3.88 -1.08 8.89
N ARG A 36 -2.74 -0.75 9.48
CA ARG A 36 -2.14 0.60 9.48
C ARG A 36 -1.78 1.10 8.08
N TYR A 37 -1.31 0.23 7.19
CA TYR A 37 -1.10 0.59 5.78
C TYR A 37 -2.41 0.93 5.08
N LEU A 38 -3.44 0.09 5.24
CA LEU A 38 -4.76 0.34 4.64
C LEU A 38 -5.42 1.61 5.15
N ASP A 39 -5.22 1.99 6.42
CA ASP A 39 -5.70 3.29 6.93
C ASP A 39 -5.05 4.47 6.21
N ASN A 40 -3.73 4.46 6.04
CA ASN A 40 -3.03 5.51 5.28
C ASN A 40 -3.44 5.53 3.81
N PHE A 41 -3.62 4.35 3.21
CA PHE A 41 -4.08 4.22 1.84
C PHE A 41 -5.52 4.72 1.67
N ALA A 42 -6.41 4.45 2.62
CA ALA A 42 -7.78 4.95 2.62
C ALA A 42 -7.83 6.48 2.70
N ILE A 43 -6.99 7.08 3.53
CA ILE A 43 -6.86 8.55 3.64
C ILE A 43 -6.35 9.14 2.32
N CYS A 44 -5.35 8.51 1.70
CA CYS A 44 -4.86 8.95 0.39
C CYS A 44 -5.98 8.88 -0.67
N LEU A 45 -6.70 7.76 -0.71
CA LEU A 45 -7.78 7.58 -1.67
C LEU A 45 -8.94 8.55 -1.41
N SER A 46 -9.25 8.90 -0.16
CA SER A 46 -10.31 9.86 0.13
C SER A 46 -9.99 11.25 -0.40
N PHE A 47 -8.74 11.70 -0.33
CA PHE A 47 -8.31 12.96 -0.95
C PHE A 47 -8.47 12.93 -2.48
N ILE A 48 -8.11 11.81 -3.13
CA ILE A 48 -8.29 11.65 -4.58
C ILE A 48 -9.77 11.67 -4.97
N VAL A 49 -10.64 11.04 -4.16
CA VAL A 49 -12.09 11.05 -4.39
C VAL A 49 -12.65 12.45 -4.22
N ILE A 50 -12.26 13.19 -3.17
CA ILE A 50 -12.67 14.58 -2.96
C ILE A 50 -12.23 15.45 -4.14
N PHE A 51 -10.98 15.31 -4.60
CA PHE A 51 -10.47 15.98 -5.78
C PHE A 51 -11.31 15.67 -7.03
N SER A 52 -11.62 14.39 -7.25
CA SER A 52 -12.42 13.93 -8.40
C SER A 52 -13.85 14.46 -8.36
N VAL A 53 -14.49 14.49 -7.18
CA VAL A 53 -15.82 15.09 -6.98
C VAL A 53 -15.77 16.58 -7.28
N TRP A 54 -14.77 17.31 -6.76
CA TRP A 54 -14.61 18.74 -7.01
C TRP A 54 -14.45 19.05 -8.50
N GLN A 55 -13.59 18.29 -9.20
CA GLN A 55 -13.38 18.44 -10.65
C GLN A 55 -14.67 18.16 -11.43
N THR A 56 -15.42 17.12 -11.05
CA THR A 56 -16.73 16.77 -11.64
C THR A 56 -17.73 17.91 -11.46
N THR A 57 -17.83 18.47 -10.24
CA THR A 57 -18.71 19.61 -9.93
C THR A 57 -18.34 20.85 -10.76
N ARG A 58 -17.05 21.20 -10.87
CA ARG A 58 -16.60 22.30 -11.75
C ARG A 58 -16.95 22.05 -13.22
N SER A 59 -16.77 20.83 -13.69
CA SER A 59 -17.07 20.46 -15.09
C SER A 59 -18.57 20.54 -15.41
N ILE A 60 -19.45 20.28 -14.44
CA ILE A 60 -20.91 20.29 -14.65
C ILE A 60 -21.49 21.69 -14.52
N ILE A 61 -21.06 22.46 -13.51
CA ILE A 61 -21.60 23.81 -13.27
C ILE A 61 -21.00 24.83 -14.25
N GLY A 62 -19.96 24.45 -15.01
CA GLY A 62 -19.38 25.32 -16.04
C GLY A 62 -18.75 26.58 -15.46
N VAL A 63 -18.39 26.57 -14.17
CA VAL A 63 -17.83 27.74 -13.50
C VAL A 63 -16.38 27.91 -13.96
N SER A 64 -16.19 28.63 -15.06
CA SER A 64 -14.93 29.26 -15.42
C SER A 64 -14.72 30.45 -14.48
N ILE A 65 -14.34 30.14 -13.24
CA ILE A 65 -14.00 31.12 -12.21
C ILE A 65 -12.72 31.84 -12.66
N ASP A 66 -12.88 32.92 -13.41
CA ASP A 66 -11.81 33.84 -13.83
C ASP A 66 -11.39 34.76 -12.67
N ILE A 67 -11.27 34.19 -11.46
CA ILE A 67 -10.80 34.92 -10.28
C ILE A 67 -9.28 34.91 -10.33
N LYS A 68 -8.72 36.03 -10.78
CA LYS A 68 -7.29 36.36 -10.69
C LYS A 68 -6.80 36.19 -9.25
N GLY A 69 -6.15 35.06 -8.94
CA GLY A 69 -5.38 34.88 -7.72
C GLY A 69 -5.75 33.62 -6.94
N LEU A 70 -4.71 32.90 -6.48
CA LEU A 70 -4.55 31.81 -5.49
C LEU A 70 -5.76 30.92 -5.08
N SER A 71 -6.97 31.47 -4.97
CA SER A 71 -8.24 30.75 -4.85
C SER A 71 -8.69 30.03 -6.13
N THR A 72 -8.02 30.24 -7.26
CA THR A 72 -8.43 29.71 -8.58
C THR A 72 -8.32 28.18 -8.70
N TYR A 73 -7.50 27.53 -7.86
CA TYR A 73 -7.22 26.09 -8.00
C TYR A 73 -7.02 25.37 -6.66
N PRO A 74 -8.05 25.29 -5.79
CA PRO A 74 -8.00 24.50 -4.56
C PRO A 74 -7.69 23.01 -4.83
N GLU A 75 -7.96 22.54 -6.04
CA GLU A 75 -7.66 21.19 -6.51
C GLU A 75 -6.16 20.83 -6.47
N TYR A 76 -5.26 21.79 -6.72
CA TYR A 76 -3.83 21.52 -6.61
C TYR A 76 -3.40 21.34 -5.14
N ILE A 77 -4.11 21.92 -4.19
CA ILE A 77 -3.82 21.71 -2.76
C ILE A 77 -4.17 20.25 -2.40
N PHE A 78 -5.34 19.77 -2.84
CA PHE A 78 -5.76 18.38 -2.59
C PHE A 78 -4.83 17.35 -3.24
N ILE A 79 -4.35 17.59 -4.46
CA ILE A 79 -3.43 16.64 -5.11
C ILE A 79 -2.06 16.59 -4.43
N ILE A 80 -1.56 17.72 -3.93
CA ILE A 80 -0.31 17.76 -3.15
C ILE A 80 -0.45 16.92 -1.87
N PHE A 81 -1.55 17.08 -1.14
CA PHE A 81 -1.82 16.24 0.04
C PHE A 81 -1.97 14.76 -0.30
N ALA A 82 -2.59 14.43 -1.43
CA ALA A 82 -2.66 13.05 -1.92
C ALA A 82 -1.26 12.49 -2.21
N TYR A 83 -0.37 13.25 -2.86
CA TYR A 83 1.01 12.81 -3.10
C TYR A 83 1.80 12.61 -1.81
N VAL A 84 1.66 13.51 -0.82
CA VAL A 84 2.29 13.34 0.49
C VAL A 84 1.76 12.08 1.18
N ALA A 85 0.46 11.83 1.14
CA ALA A 85 -0.14 10.62 1.69
C ALA A 85 0.37 9.35 0.98
N PHE A 86 0.54 9.40 -0.35
CA PHE A 86 1.13 8.30 -1.11
C PHE A 86 2.55 8.00 -0.70
N ILE A 87 3.40 9.02 -0.52
CA ILE A 87 4.79 8.83 -0.05
C ILE A 87 4.80 8.08 1.28
N VAL A 88 3.94 8.49 2.24
CA VAL A 88 3.82 7.82 3.54
C VAL A 88 3.30 6.39 3.39
N ALA A 89 2.33 6.16 2.50
CA ALA A 89 1.82 4.82 2.21
C ALA A 89 2.91 3.91 1.62
N SER A 90 3.71 4.41 0.66
CA SER A 90 4.83 3.69 0.04
C SER A 90 5.90 3.25 1.05
N PHE A 91 6.25 4.12 2.02
CA PHE A 91 7.15 3.71 3.10
C PHE A 91 6.60 2.58 3.97
N ARG A 92 5.27 2.50 4.15
CA ARG A 92 4.64 1.38 4.87
C ARG A 92 4.61 0.11 4.03
N VAL A 93 4.41 0.20 2.72
CA VAL A 93 4.56 -0.96 1.81
C VAL A 93 5.96 -1.53 1.92
N LEU A 94 6.99 -0.68 1.94
CA LEU A 94 8.37 -1.13 2.09
C LEU A 94 8.55 -1.94 3.37
N LYS A 95 8.11 -1.41 4.52
CA LYS A 95 8.18 -2.15 5.80
C LYS A 95 7.41 -3.48 5.78
N ILE A 96 6.23 -3.50 5.16
CA ILE A 96 5.47 -4.75 4.98
C ILE A 96 6.26 -5.73 4.11
N SER A 97 6.82 -5.28 2.98
CA SER A 97 7.61 -6.14 2.11
C SER A 97 8.85 -6.71 2.79
N GLU A 98 9.47 -5.95 3.71
CA GLU A 98 10.56 -6.43 4.55
C GLU A 98 10.05 -7.48 5.57
N GLU A 99 8.96 -7.19 6.29
CA GLU A 99 8.39 -8.11 7.30
C GLU A 99 7.94 -9.46 6.71
N PHE A 100 7.36 -9.45 5.51
CA PHE A 100 6.90 -10.67 4.84
C PHE A 100 8.00 -11.34 4.01
N GLY A 101 8.83 -10.57 3.31
CA GLY A 101 9.94 -11.09 2.49
C GLY A 101 11.08 -11.69 3.31
N PHE A 102 11.55 -11.00 4.37
CA PHE A 102 12.65 -11.53 5.19
C PHE A 102 12.23 -12.68 6.12
N LYS A 103 10.95 -12.77 6.51
CA LYS A 103 10.47 -13.90 7.32
C LYS A 103 10.46 -15.21 6.55
N GLU A 104 10.09 -15.18 5.27
CA GLU A 104 10.06 -16.40 4.45
C GLU A 104 11.47 -16.88 4.10
N ASP A 105 12.36 -15.97 3.71
CA ASP A 105 13.75 -16.33 3.40
C ASP A 105 14.56 -16.67 4.66
N GLY A 106 14.36 -15.93 5.76
CA GLY A 106 15.00 -16.22 7.05
C GLY A 106 14.57 -17.56 7.65
N ARG A 107 13.30 -17.97 7.49
CA ARG A 107 12.84 -19.30 7.90
C ARG A 107 13.50 -20.41 7.09
N ARG A 108 13.62 -20.25 5.77
CA ARG A 108 14.28 -21.24 4.91
C ARG A 108 15.76 -21.40 5.27
N ILE A 109 16.46 -20.29 5.48
CA ILE A 109 17.88 -20.31 5.88
C ILE A 109 18.03 -20.96 7.26
N GLY A 110 17.17 -20.63 8.22
CA GLY A 110 17.18 -21.25 9.56
C GLY A 110 16.92 -22.76 9.53
N GLN A 111 16.03 -23.23 8.66
CA GLN A 111 15.77 -24.66 8.46
C GLN A 111 16.98 -25.39 7.84
N ILE A 112 17.61 -24.81 6.81
CA ILE A 112 18.79 -25.38 6.16
C ILE A 112 19.98 -25.47 7.12
N ILE A 113 20.19 -24.44 7.95
CA ILE A 113 21.24 -24.43 8.96
C ILE A 113 20.96 -25.50 10.02
N LYS A 114 19.72 -25.62 10.48
CA LYS A 114 19.32 -26.60 11.49
C LYS A 114 19.48 -28.04 11.00
N GLU A 115 19.10 -28.33 9.75
CA GLU A 115 19.30 -29.63 9.10
C GLU A 115 20.78 -30.00 8.96
N LYS A 116 21.61 -29.06 8.49
CA LYS A 116 23.07 -29.29 8.38
C LYS A 116 23.72 -29.53 9.74
N GLN A 117 23.27 -28.83 10.78
CA GLN A 117 23.83 -28.97 12.13
C GLN A 117 23.42 -30.29 12.81
N SER A 118 22.22 -30.81 12.53
CA SER A 118 21.80 -32.15 12.96
C SER A 118 22.52 -33.27 12.20
N SER A 119 22.73 -33.13 10.88
CA SER A 119 23.41 -34.15 10.07
C SER A 119 24.91 -34.24 10.36
N SER A 120 25.55 -33.15 10.76
CA SER A 120 26.99 -33.14 11.08
C SER A 120 27.34 -33.71 12.46
N ARG A 121 26.36 -33.98 13.34
CA ARG A 121 26.60 -34.61 14.66
C ARG A 121 26.64 -36.14 14.62
N THR A 122 26.34 -36.78 13.49
CA THR A 122 26.25 -38.25 13.36
C THR A 122 27.49 -38.88 12.70
N ILE A 123 28.63 -38.18 12.63
CA ILE A 123 29.90 -38.79 12.21
C ILE A 123 30.73 -39.08 13.46
N LYS A 124 30.55 -40.28 14.02
CA LYS A 124 31.44 -40.84 15.05
C LYS A 124 32.89 -40.86 14.52
N PRO A 125 33.88 -40.37 15.27
CA PRO A 125 35.27 -40.43 14.84
C PRO A 125 35.73 -41.89 14.79
N GLY A 126 36.31 -42.27 13.65
CA GLY A 126 36.77 -43.62 13.36
C GLY A 126 37.75 -44.16 14.40
N LYS A 127 37.47 -45.39 14.87
CA LYS A 127 38.46 -46.22 15.56
C LYS A 127 39.65 -46.45 14.63
N LYS A 128 40.84 -46.00 15.04
CA LYS A 128 42.10 -46.26 14.34
C LYS A 128 42.34 -47.77 14.18
N PRO A 129 42.83 -48.24 13.02
CA PRO A 129 43.20 -49.64 12.84
C PRO A 129 44.45 -49.97 13.66
N LYS A 130 44.37 -51.05 14.43
CA LYS A 130 45.45 -51.59 15.27
C LYS A 130 46.47 -52.25 14.35
N LYS A 131 47.70 -51.70 14.26
CA LYS A 131 48.80 -52.36 13.56
C LYS A 131 49.24 -53.59 14.34
N ILE A 132 49.46 -54.67 13.58
CA ILE A 132 49.93 -56.01 13.97
C ILE A 132 51.36 -55.93 14.47
#